data_AF-A0A1H1VYW2-F1
#
_entry.id   AF-A0A1H1VYW2-F1
#
_cell.length_a   1.000
_cell.length_b   1.000
_cell.length_c   1.000
_cell.angle_alpha   90.00
_cell.angle_beta   90.00
_cell.angle_gamma   90.00
#
_symmetry.space_group_name_H-M   'P 1'
#
loop_
_entity.id
_entity.type
_entity.pdbx_description
1 polymer ?
#
loop_
_entity_poly.entity_id
_entity_poly.type
_entity_poly.pdbx_seq_one_letter_code
_entity_poly.pdbx_strand_id
1 'polypeptide(L)'
;MNTLDEEIGRKLAAAEAAGQLKAGHGRPLEIDEAWLQTPPGLRMTFQVMKAAGVPPAEVELFQQRARLRTALAAASDEATGQRLQRQLAELEQDLALRLEALRRLGQG
;
A
#
# COMPACT_ATOMS: atom_id res chain seq x y z
N MET A 1 41.26 5.42 17.16
CA MET A 1 40.65 6.52 16.38
C MET A 1 40.21 5.92 15.06
N ASN A 2 38.91 6.02 14.75
CA ASN A 2 38.21 5.12 13.83
C ASN A 2 38.46 5.53 12.37
N THR A 3 39.46 4.91 11.74
CA THR A 3 39.97 5.23 10.39
C THR A 3 38.90 5.25 9.30
N LEU A 4 37.82 4.49 9.49
CA LEU A 4 36.67 4.47 8.58
C LEU A 4 35.91 5.79 8.58
N ASP A 5 35.69 6.40 9.75
CA ASP A 5 34.96 7.68 9.85
C ASP A 5 35.75 8.81 9.16
N GLU A 6 37.09 8.77 9.28
CA GLU A 6 37.99 9.71 8.61
C GLU A 6 37.99 9.53 7.08
N GLU A 7 37.90 8.29 6.59
CA GLU A 7 37.78 8.01 5.16
C GLU A 7 36.43 8.44 4.59
N ILE A 8 35.34 8.19 5.33
CA ILE A 8 33.98 8.65 4.98
C ILE A 8 33.96 10.18 4.87
N GLY A 9 34.48 10.88 5.88
CA GLY A 9 34.55 12.34 5.87
C GLY A 9 35.34 12.90 4.67
N ARG A 10 36.47 12.27 4.33
CA ARG A 10 37.30 12.68 3.19
C ARG A 10 36.57 12.51 1.86
N LYS A 11 35.83 11.40 1.69
CA LYS A 11 35.03 11.13 0.47
C LYS A 11 33.87 12.09 0.32
N LEU A 12 33.17 12.41 1.42
CA LEU A 12 32.09 13.41 1.41
C LEU A 12 32.60 14.79 1.02
N ALA A 13 33.69 15.27 1.64
CA ALA A 13 34.29 16.56 1.32
C ALA A 13 34.75 16.66 -0.14
N ALA A 14 35.33 15.59 -0.68
CA ALA A 14 35.72 15.53 -2.09
C ALA A 14 34.52 15.59 -3.04
N ALA A 15 33.41 14.92 -2.71
CA ALA A 15 32.19 14.92 -3.51
C ALA A 15 31.43 16.26 -3.44
N GLU A 16 31.46 16.95 -2.30
CA GLU A 16 30.96 18.33 -2.17
C GLU A 16 31.79 19.30 -3.02
N ALA A 17 33.13 19.24 -2.92
CA ALA A 17 34.03 20.08 -3.71
C ALA A 17 33.90 19.85 -5.22
N ALA A 18 33.61 18.60 -5.63
CA ALA A 18 33.35 18.24 -7.02
C ALA A 18 31.94 18.63 -7.49
N GLY A 19 31.08 19.20 -6.63
CA GLY A 19 29.71 19.56 -6.94
C GLY A 19 28.79 18.36 -7.20
N GLN A 20 29.23 17.15 -6.82
CA GLN A 20 28.47 15.90 -6.97
C GLN A 20 27.39 15.78 -5.89
N LEU A 21 27.61 16.43 -4.75
CA LEU A 21 26.63 16.57 -3.68
C LEU A 21 26.09 18.00 -3.71
N LYS A 22 24.90 18.21 -4.28
CA LYS A 22 24.14 19.44 -4.00
C LYS A 22 23.13 19.15 -2.91
N ALA A 23 23.11 20.00 -1.90
CA ALA A 23 22.05 20.01 -0.92
C ALA A 23 20.68 20.19 -1.62
N GLY A 24 19.69 19.37 -1.26
CA GLY A 24 18.29 19.61 -1.65
C GLY A 24 17.81 18.98 -2.97
N HIS A 25 18.47 17.95 -3.51
CA HIS A 25 17.97 17.21 -4.69
C HIS A 25 16.78 16.27 -4.42
N GLY A 26 16.43 16.04 -3.16
CA GLY A 26 15.22 15.30 -2.84
C GLY A 26 13.99 16.10 -3.26
N ARG A 27 13.18 15.55 -4.17
CA ARG A 27 11.83 16.10 -4.39
C ARG A 27 11.10 16.05 -3.03
N PRO A 28 10.59 17.17 -2.51
CA PRO A 28 9.84 17.17 -1.26
C PRO A 28 8.71 16.15 -1.34
N LEU A 29 8.52 15.39 -0.25
CA LEU A 29 7.42 14.46 -0.19
C LEU A 29 6.10 15.25 -0.22
N GLU A 30 5.28 14.99 -1.23
CA GLU A 30 3.95 15.56 -1.32
C GLU A 30 3.05 14.86 -0.30
N ILE A 31 2.74 15.55 0.79
CA ILE A 31 1.77 15.12 1.80
C ILE A 31 0.40 15.57 1.34
N ASP A 32 -0.42 14.62 0.93
CA ASP A 32 -1.82 14.85 0.58
C ASP A 32 -2.77 14.28 1.63
N GLU A 33 -4.06 14.45 1.39
CA GLU A 33 -5.10 13.93 2.29
C GLU A 33 -5.01 12.40 2.44
N ALA A 34 -4.75 11.68 1.35
CA ALA A 34 -4.61 10.22 1.38
C ALA A 34 -3.44 9.77 2.27
N TRP A 35 -2.31 10.47 2.22
CA TRP A 35 -1.17 10.24 3.09
C TRP A 35 -1.50 10.44 4.57
N LEU A 36 -2.22 11.52 4.89
CA LEU A 36 -2.61 11.85 6.26
C LEU A 36 -3.58 10.82 6.86
N GLN A 37 -4.52 10.32 6.04
CA GLN A 37 -5.48 9.28 6.43
C GLN A 37 -4.86 7.88 6.47
N THR A 38 -3.69 7.68 5.87
CA THR A 38 -2.99 6.40 5.90
C THR A 38 -2.24 6.21 7.23
N PRO A 39 -2.45 5.09 7.95
CA PRO A 39 -1.70 4.77 9.15
C PRO A 39 -0.18 4.79 8.91
N PRO A 40 0.64 5.24 9.88
CA PRO A 40 2.09 5.40 9.69
C PRO A 40 2.79 4.18 9.08
N GLY A 41 2.53 2.97 9.60
CA GLY A 41 3.13 1.73 9.10
C GLY A 41 2.75 1.33 7.67
N LEU A 42 1.72 1.97 7.08
CA LEU A 42 1.27 1.70 5.71
C LEU A 42 1.64 2.81 4.71
N ARG A 43 2.07 3.98 5.18
CA ARG A 43 2.32 5.16 4.33
C ARG A 43 3.31 4.88 3.21
N MET A 44 4.44 4.25 3.51
CA MET A 44 5.44 3.90 2.50
C MET A 44 4.89 2.92 1.46
N THR A 45 4.27 1.84 1.92
CA THR A 45 3.73 0.80 1.05
C THR A 45 2.67 1.38 0.09
N PHE A 46 1.76 2.19 0.61
CA PHE A 46 0.70 2.81 -0.20
C PHE A 46 1.24 3.92 -1.10
N GLN A 47 2.25 4.68 -0.66
CA GLN A 47 2.92 5.67 -1.50
C GLN A 47 3.62 5.04 -2.70
N VAL A 48 4.29 3.89 -2.52
CA VAL A 48 4.94 3.15 -3.61
C VAL A 48 3.89 2.69 -4.64
N MET A 49 2.79 2.10 -4.18
CA MET A 49 1.69 1.67 -5.05
C MET A 49 1.06 2.84 -5.82
N LYS A 50 0.79 3.95 -5.13
CA LYS A 50 0.28 5.19 -5.74
C LYS A 50 1.23 5.73 -6.81
N ALA A 51 2.54 5.78 -6.53
CA ALA A 51 3.55 6.23 -7.48
C ALA A 51 3.64 5.31 -8.72
N ALA A 52 3.38 4.02 -8.55
CA ALA A 52 3.29 3.04 -9.64
C ALA A 52 1.95 3.09 -10.40
N GLY A 53 0.96 3.85 -9.92
CA GLY A 53 -0.39 3.87 -10.49
C GLY A 53 -1.16 2.56 -10.27
N VAL A 54 -0.74 1.73 -9.30
CA VAL A 54 -1.34 0.43 -9.00
C VAL A 54 -2.20 0.56 -7.74
N PRO A 55 -3.49 0.17 -7.78
CA PRO A 55 -4.32 0.16 -6.58
C PRO A 55 -3.95 -1.01 -5.65
N PRO A 56 -4.20 -0.90 -4.33
CA PRO A 56 -4.10 -2.04 -3.42
C PRO A 56 -5.03 -3.19 -3.84
N ALA A 57 -4.62 -4.43 -3.56
CA ALA A 57 -5.37 -5.63 -3.93
C ALA A 57 -6.78 -5.66 -3.32
N GLU A 58 -6.96 -5.04 -2.15
CA GLU A 58 -8.25 -4.95 -1.46
C GLU A 58 -9.30 -4.21 -2.30
N VAL A 59 -8.89 -3.25 -3.14
CA VAL A 59 -9.81 -2.52 -4.02
C VAL A 59 -10.48 -3.47 -5.01
N GLU A 60 -9.73 -4.41 -5.58
CA GLU A 60 -10.27 -5.41 -6.49
C GLU A 60 -11.23 -6.37 -5.78
N LEU A 61 -10.89 -6.80 -4.55
CA LEU A 61 -11.76 -7.66 -3.74
C LEU A 61 -13.08 -6.95 -3.38
N PHE A 62 -13.04 -5.65 -3.07
CA PHE A 62 -14.27 -4.87 -2.84
C PHE A 62 -15.14 -4.78 -4.09
N GLN A 63 -14.55 -4.60 -5.28
CA GLN A 63 -15.29 -4.63 -6.53
C GLN A 63 -15.91 -6.00 -6.80
N GLN A 64 -15.17 -7.08 -6.56
CA GLN A 64 -15.68 -8.44 -6.72
C GLN A 64 -16.85 -8.72 -5.76
N ARG A 65 -16.73 -8.25 -4.50
CA ARG A 65 -17.82 -8.34 -3.51
C ARG A 65 -19.07 -7.61 -4.00
N ALA A 66 -18.91 -6.39 -4.52
CA ALA A 66 -20.03 -5.63 -5.08
C ALA A 66 -20.71 -6.38 -6.24
N ARG A 67 -19.91 -6.92 -7.19
CA ARG A 67 -20.41 -7.72 -8.32
C ARG A 67 -21.19 -8.96 -7.86
N LEU A 68 -20.66 -9.69 -6.88
CA LEU A 68 -21.33 -10.88 -6.32
C LEU A 68 -22.65 -10.52 -5.62
N ARG A 69 -22.67 -9.42 -4.86
CA ARG A 69 -23.91 -8.94 -4.21
C ARG A 69 -24.97 -8.55 -5.24
N THR A 70 -24.59 -7.84 -6.30
CA THR A 70 -25.51 -7.49 -7.40
C THR A 70 -26.01 -8.74 -8.12
N ALA A 71 -25.13 -9.69 -8.44
CA ALA A 71 -25.51 -10.94 -9.08
C ALA A 71 -26.46 -11.77 -8.20
N LEU A 72 -26.21 -11.83 -6.89
CA LEU A 72 -27.07 -12.54 -5.95
C LEU A 72 -28.46 -11.89 -5.86
N ALA A 73 -28.53 -10.55 -5.84
CA ALA A 73 -29.80 -9.84 -5.82
C ALA A 73 -30.62 -10.01 -7.11
N ALA A 74 -29.94 -10.26 -8.23
CA ALA A 74 -30.56 -10.52 -9.53
C ALA A 74 -30.84 -12.01 -9.79
N ALA A 75 -30.42 -12.92 -8.91
CA ALA A 75 -30.59 -14.36 -9.10
C ALA A 75 -32.05 -14.75 -8.90
N SER A 76 -32.62 -15.44 -9.89
CA SER A 76 -34.00 -15.93 -9.86
C SER A 76 -34.10 -17.41 -9.48
N ASP A 77 -33.02 -18.17 -9.59
CA ASP A 77 -32.99 -19.59 -9.25
C ASP A 77 -32.20 -19.87 -7.96
N GLU A 78 -32.74 -20.79 -7.16
CA GLU A 78 -32.23 -21.13 -5.83
C GLU A 78 -30.81 -21.71 -5.88
N ALA A 79 -30.51 -22.54 -6.89
CA ALA A 79 -29.18 -23.17 -7.02
C ALA A 79 -28.07 -22.13 -7.30
N THR A 80 -28.33 -21.17 -8.19
CA THR A 80 -27.42 -20.06 -8.46
C THR A 80 -27.33 -19.12 -7.27
N GLY A 81 -28.45 -18.84 -6.59
CA GLY A 81 -28.46 -18.05 -5.37
C GLY A 81 -27.55 -18.64 -4.29
N GLN A 82 -27.69 -19.94 -4.00
CA GLN A 82 -26.83 -20.64 -3.03
C GLN A 82 -25.36 -20.65 -3.44
N ARG A 83 -25.07 -20.87 -4.73
CA ARG A 83 -23.69 -20.81 -5.24
C ARG A 83 -23.07 -19.41 -5.06
N LEU A 84 -23.81 -18.36 -5.43
CA LEU A 84 -23.34 -16.97 -5.30
C LEU A 84 -23.18 -16.56 -3.83
N GLN A 85 -24.08 -16.99 -2.94
CA GLN A 85 -23.94 -16.79 -1.49
C GLN A 85 -22.67 -17.43 -0.96
N ARG A 86 -22.37 -18.67 -1.36
CA ARG A 86 -21.15 -19.35 -0.94
C ARG A 86 -19.90 -18.62 -1.41
N GLN A 87 -19.86 -18.21 -2.68
CA GLN A 87 -18.75 -17.44 -3.22
C GLN A 87 -18.58 -16.08 -2.52
N LEU A 88 -19.68 -15.42 -2.18
CA LEU A 88 -19.65 -14.17 -1.43
C LEU A 88 -19.11 -14.39 -0.01
N ALA A 89 -19.53 -15.45 0.69
CA ALA A 89 -19.06 -15.77 2.03
C ALA A 89 -17.56 -16.08 2.06
N GLU A 90 -17.07 -16.87 1.10
CA GLU A 90 -15.64 -17.19 0.95
C GLU A 90 -14.82 -15.92 0.71
N LEU A 91 -15.28 -15.03 -0.18
CA LEU A 91 -14.62 -13.74 -0.46
C LEU A 91 -14.64 -12.80 0.75
N GLU A 92 -15.75 -12.73 1.49
CA GLU A 92 -15.85 -11.88 2.68
C GLU A 92 -14.93 -12.36 3.81
N GLN A 93 -14.76 -13.67 3.96
CA GLN A 93 -13.80 -14.24 4.92
C GLN A 93 -12.36 -13.89 4.54
N ASP A 94 -12.00 -14.04 3.28
CA ASP A 94 -10.68 -13.69 2.74
C ASP A 94 -10.35 -12.19 2.94
N LEU A 95 -11.33 -11.33 2.65
CA LEU A 95 -11.24 -9.89 2.84
C LEU A 95 -11.07 -9.52 4.33
N ALA A 96 -11.80 -10.17 5.24
CA ALA A 96 -11.69 -9.92 6.67
C ALA A 96 -10.27 -10.22 7.19
N LEU A 97 -9.66 -11.32 6.76
CA LEU A 97 -8.30 -11.70 7.14
C LEU A 97 -7.27 -10.68 6.63
N ARG A 98 -7.40 -10.23 5.38
CA ARG A 98 -6.51 -9.21 4.78
C ARG A 98 -6.61 -7.87 5.49
N LEU A 99 -7.83 -7.40 5.77
CA LEU A 99 -8.03 -6.14 6.48
C LEU A 99 -7.48 -6.19 7.91
N GLU A 100 -7.58 -7.33 8.59
CA GLU A 100 -6.96 -7.52 9.90
C GLU A 100 -5.42 -7.49 9.81
N ALA A 101 -4.83 -8.09 8.77
CA ALA A 101 -3.39 -8.00 8.55
C ALA A 101 -2.93 -6.56 8.27
N LEU A 102 -3.67 -5.81 7.45
CA LEU A 102 -3.40 -4.38 7.21
C LEU A 102 -3.52 -3.56 8.49
N ARG A 103 -4.53 -3.83 9.31
CA ARG A 103 -4.71 -3.15 10.60
C ARG A 103 -3.50 -3.35 11.51
N ARG A 104 -2.97 -4.57 11.59
CA ARG A 104 -1.77 -4.89 12.38
C ARG A 104 -0.52 -4.19 11.83
N LEU A 105 -0.35 -4.19 10.51
CA LEU A 105 0.76 -3.49 9.85
C LEU A 105 0.70 -1.97 10.06
N GLY A 106 -0.50 -1.39 10.07
CA GLY A 106 -0.69 0.05 10.31
C GLY A 106 -0.43 0.51 11.74
N GLN A 107 -0.36 -0.42 12.71
CA GLN A 107 -0.04 -0.13 14.11
C GLN A 107 1.47 -0.15 14.41
N GLY A 108 2.28 -0.70 13.48
CA GLY A 108 3.74 -0.76 13.58
C GLY A 108 4.46 0.48 13.11
#